data_AF-A0A504KF60-F1
#
_entry.id   AF-A0A504KF60-F1
#
_cell.length_a   1.000
_cell.length_b   1.000
_cell.length_c   1.000
_cell.angle_alpha   90.00
_cell.angle_beta   90.00
_cell.angle_gamma   90.00
#
_symmetry.space_group_name_H-M   'P 1'
#
loop_
_entity.id
_entity.type
_entity.pdbx_description
1 polymer ?
#
loop_
_entity_poly.entity_id
_entity_poly.type
_entity_poly.pdbx_seq_one_letter_code
_entity_poly.pdbx_strand_id
1 'polypeptide(L)'
;VQGTGMGMPSATIYAHELIQSYGVKKLIRVGTCGALSKDVHVRDLVLAQGAATSSSMIEKNFQAFHFPPISDFNLLLKAYEIAKEK
;
A
#
# COMPACT_ATOMS: atom_id res chain seq x y z
N VAL A 1 14.70 7.93 0.22
CA VAL A 1 13.37 7.56 -0.32
C VAL A 1 13.60 6.82 -1.62
N GLN A 2 12.97 5.65 -1.83
CA GLN A 2 13.16 4.81 -3.01
C GLN A 2 11.90 4.85 -3.89
N GLY A 3 12.08 5.03 -5.21
CA GLY A 3 10.98 4.95 -6.17
C GLY A 3 10.61 3.50 -6.47
N THR A 4 9.31 3.22 -6.68
CA THR A 4 8.81 1.87 -6.96
C THR A 4 8.35 1.67 -8.42
N GLY A 5 8.45 2.70 -9.25
CA GLY A 5 7.75 2.74 -10.54
C GLY A 5 6.22 2.72 -10.39
N MET A 6 5.53 2.53 -11.53
CA MET A 6 4.07 2.43 -11.62
C MET A 6 3.63 0.97 -11.76
N GLY A 7 2.54 0.61 -11.06
CA GLY A 7 1.92 -0.71 -11.14
C GLY A 7 2.53 -1.76 -10.22
N MET A 8 1.75 -2.83 -10.00
CA MET A 8 2.13 -3.94 -9.10
C MET A 8 3.43 -4.65 -9.51
N PRO A 9 3.70 -4.98 -10.80
CA PRO A 9 4.92 -5.69 -11.16
C PRO A 9 6.19 -4.96 -10.76
N SER A 10 6.27 -3.66 -11.05
CA SER A 10 7.44 -2.84 -10.70
C SER A 10 7.58 -2.71 -9.18
N ALA A 11 6.48 -2.39 -8.48
CA ALA A 11 6.52 -2.20 -7.03
C ALA A 11 6.93 -3.48 -6.28
N THR A 12 6.50 -4.66 -6.74
CA THR A 12 6.83 -5.94 -6.11
C THR A 12 8.29 -6.33 -6.28
N ILE A 13 8.95 -6.01 -7.41
CA ILE A 13 10.40 -6.25 -7.57
C ILE A 13 11.18 -5.49 -6.50
N TYR A 14 10.93 -4.17 -6.38
CA TYR A 14 11.61 -3.35 -5.39
C TYR A 14 11.29 -3.76 -3.96
N ALA A 15 10.02 -4.06 -3.65
CA ALA A 15 9.65 -4.52 -2.32
C ALA A 15 10.35 -5.84 -1.96
N HIS A 16 10.43 -6.78 -2.90
CA HIS A 16 11.09 -8.06 -2.70
C HIS A 16 12.59 -7.89 -2.42
N GLU A 17 13.30 -7.13 -3.26
CA GLU A 17 14.72 -6.84 -3.08
C GLU A 17 15.00 -6.11 -1.75
N LEU A 18 14.21 -5.09 -1.42
CA LEU A 18 14.33 -4.35 -0.16
C LEU A 18 14.19 -5.27 1.07
N ILE A 19 13.24 -6.21 1.04
CA ILE A 19 13.00 -7.13 2.14
C ILE A 19 14.11 -8.19 2.22
N GLN A 20 14.42 -8.86 1.10
CA GLN A 20 15.29 -10.03 1.07
C GLN A 20 16.78 -9.67 1.06
N SER A 21 17.17 -8.69 0.26
CA SER A 21 18.58 -8.32 0.07
C SER A 21 19.05 -7.24 1.04
N TYR A 22 18.15 -6.35 1.47
CA TYR A 22 18.49 -5.21 2.32
C TYR A 22 17.87 -5.28 3.73
N GLY A 23 17.11 -6.33 4.04
CA GLY A 23 16.58 -6.58 5.38
C GLY A 23 15.54 -5.56 5.85
N VAL A 24 14.91 -4.79 4.96
CA VAL A 24 13.90 -3.78 5.31
C VAL A 24 12.71 -4.45 5.98
N LYS A 25 12.28 -3.92 7.13
CA LYS A 25 11.19 -4.49 7.95
C LYS A 25 9.88 -3.73 7.88
N LYS A 26 9.92 -2.45 7.47
CA LYS A 26 8.74 -1.58 7.38
C LYS A 26 8.81 -0.82 6.06
N LEU A 27 7.77 -0.95 5.25
CA LEU A 27 7.62 -0.25 3.98
C LEU A 27 6.39 0.65 4.07
N ILE A 28 6.57 1.95 3.82
CA ILE A 28 5.48 2.93 3.77
C ILE A 28 5.43 3.48 2.35
N ARG A 29 4.31 3.23 1.64
CA ARG A 29 4.09 3.77 0.30
C ARG A 29 3.48 5.17 0.41
N VAL A 30 4.23 6.17 -0.05
CA VAL A 30 3.72 7.53 -0.28
C VAL A 30 3.49 7.69 -1.78
N GLY A 31 2.26 7.97 -2.17
CA GLY A 31 1.89 8.11 -3.57
C GLY A 31 0.63 8.95 -3.75
N THR A 32 0.11 8.96 -4.96
CA THR A 32 -1.13 9.65 -5.32
C THR A 32 -2.24 8.63 -5.61
N CYS A 33 -3.49 9.06 -5.45
CA CYS A 33 -4.66 8.28 -5.84
C CYS A 33 -5.78 9.20 -6.34
N GLY A 34 -6.71 8.63 -7.09
CA GLY A 34 -7.95 9.31 -7.47
C GLY A 34 -9.05 9.01 -6.47
N ALA A 35 -9.90 10.00 -6.20
CA ALA A 35 -11.06 9.84 -5.33
C ALA A 35 -12.17 9.04 -6.03
N LEU A 36 -12.74 8.06 -5.30
CA LEU A 36 -13.97 7.36 -5.71
C LEU A 36 -15.21 7.93 -5.00
N SER A 37 -15.04 8.50 -3.81
CA SER A 37 -16.10 9.19 -3.07
C SER A 37 -16.08 10.69 -3.40
N LYS A 38 -17.25 11.33 -3.39
CA LYS A 38 -17.38 12.79 -3.50
C LYS A 38 -16.86 13.52 -2.26
N ASP A 39 -16.71 12.83 -1.13
CA ASP A 39 -16.24 13.41 0.12
C ASP A 39 -14.70 13.51 0.19
N VAL A 40 -13.98 12.92 -0.76
CA VAL A 40 -12.51 12.96 -0.84
C VAL A 40 -12.11 13.96 -1.92
N HIS A 41 -11.39 15.00 -1.50
CA HIS A 41 -11.01 16.13 -2.32
C HIS A 41 -9.52 16.11 -2.70
N VAL A 42 -9.15 16.91 -3.71
CA VAL A 42 -7.75 17.07 -4.09
C VAL A 42 -6.96 17.65 -2.92
N ARG A 43 -5.82 17.02 -2.61
CA ARG A 43 -4.93 17.27 -1.45
C ARG A 43 -5.37 16.65 -0.13
N ASP A 44 -6.45 15.89 -0.08
CA ASP A 44 -6.76 15.09 1.10
C ASP A 44 -5.72 13.98 1.29
N LEU A 45 -5.39 13.72 2.56
CA LEU A 45 -4.53 12.59 2.94
C LEU A 45 -5.41 11.36 3.18
N VAL A 46 -5.14 10.29 2.44
CA VAL A 46 -5.85 9.01 2.57
C VAL A 46 -4.90 7.96 3.15
N LEU A 47 -5.33 7.30 4.23
CA LEU A 47 -4.66 6.14 4.80
C LEU A 47 -5.39 4.86 4.35
N ALA A 48 -4.70 4.01 3.58
CA ALA A 48 -5.30 2.78 3.04
C ALA A 48 -5.17 1.62 4.02
N GLN A 49 -6.29 1.20 4.63
CA GLN A 49 -6.36 0.00 5.48
C GLN A 49 -6.32 -1.32 4.67
N GLY A 50 -6.73 -1.26 3.40
CA GLY A 50 -6.70 -2.38 2.47
C GLY A 50 -6.83 -1.90 1.03
N ALA A 51 -6.60 -2.81 0.08
CA ALA A 51 -6.65 -2.50 -1.35
C ALA A 51 -7.47 -3.53 -2.13
N ALA A 52 -8.50 -3.08 -2.83
CA ALA A 52 -9.12 -3.87 -3.88
C ALA A 52 -8.26 -3.81 -5.14
N THR A 53 -8.18 -4.91 -5.90
CA THR A 53 -7.39 -4.98 -7.13
C THR A 53 -8.07 -5.85 -8.18
N SER A 54 -8.02 -5.43 -9.44
CA SER A 54 -8.38 -6.25 -10.60
C SER A 54 -7.19 -7.04 -11.15
N SER A 55 -6.01 -6.91 -10.56
CA SER A 55 -4.82 -7.65 -10.99
C SER A 55 -4.92 -9.12 -10.61
N SER A 56 -4.70 -10.01 -11.59
CA SER A 56 -4.63 -11.45 -11.35
C SER A 56 -3.40 -11.89 -10.55
N MET A 57 -2.50 -10.98 -10.14
CA MET A 57 -1.24 -11.35 -9.47
C MET A 57 -1.50 -12.02 -8.12
N ILE A 58 -2.49 -11.53 -7.36
CA ILE A 58 -2.87 -12.11 -6.07
C ILE A 58 -3.56 -13.46 -6.29
N GLU A 59 -4.54 -13.51 -7.19
CA GLU A 59 -5.26 -14.74 -7.55
C GLU A 59 -4.32 -15.86 -8.00
N LYS A 60 -3.34 -15.56 -8.86
CA LYS A 60 -2.35 -16.54 -9.34
C LYS A 60 -1.50 -17.13 -8.21
N ASN A 61 -1.20 -16.34 -7.18
CA ASN A 61 -0.39 -16.75 -6.04
C ASN A 61 -1.21 -17.40 -4.92
N PHE A 62 -2.52 -17.11 -4.84
CA PHE A 62 -3.43 -17.57 -3.82
C PHE A 62 -4.70 -18.17 -4.43
N GLN A 63 -4.57 -19.20 -5.28
CA GLN A 63 -5.67 -19.71 -6.11
C GLN A 63 -6.90 -20.20 -5.33
N ALA A 64 -6.71 -20.67 -4.09
CA ALA A 64 -7.80 -21.15 -3.25
C ALA A 64 -8.59 -20.03 -2.56
N PHE A 65 -8.08 -18.78 -2.56
CA PHE A 65 -8.65 -17.70 -1.76
C PHE A 65 -8.57 -16.34 -2.46
N HIS A 66 -9.62 -15.53 -2.31
CA HIS A 66 -9.52 -14.10 -2.59
C HIS A 66 -8.80 -13.41 -1.44
N PHE A 67 -7.46 -13.46 -1.47
CA PHE A 67 -6.62 -12.94 -0.40
C PHE A 67 -6.70 -11.41 -0.32
N PRO A 68 -7.15 -10.83 0.81
CA PRO A 68 -7.27 -9.38 0.94
C PRO A 68 -5.93 -8.76 1.34
N PRO A 69 -5.35 -7.86 0.53
CA PRO A 69 -4.16 -7.12 0.95
C PRO A 69 -4.57 -6.01 1.93
N ILE A 70 -4.14 -6.16 3.19
CA ILE A 70 -4.39 -5.22 4.28
C ILE A 70 -3.08 -4.63 4.82
N SER A 71 -3.15 -3.44 5.39
CA SER A 71 -2.00 -2.79 6.05
C SER A 71 -1.70 -3.39 7.41
N ASP A 72 -0.46 -3.23 7.91
CA ASP A 72 -0.16 -3.44 9.33
C ASP A 72 -0.94 -2.45 10.20
N PHE A 73 -1.72 -2.97 11.14
CA PHE A 73 -2.62 -2.16 11.97
C PHE A 73 -1.86 -1.13 12.82
N ASN A 74 -0.73 -1.53 13.42
CA ASN A 74 0.03 -0.63 14.29
C ASN A 74 0.66 0.53 13.51
N LEU A 75 1.15 0.25 12.30
CA LEU A 75 1.69 1.27 11.41
C LEU A 75 0.61 2.25 10.93
N LEU A 76 -0.57 1.73 10.59
CA LEU A 76 -1.73 2.52 10.20
C LEU A 76 -2.23 3.41 11.35
N LEU A 77 -2.43 2.84 12.54
CA LEU A 77 -2.89 3.56 13.73
C LEU A 77 -1.92 4.69 14.08
N LYS A 78 -0.62 4.40 14.12
CA LYS A 78 0.40 5.41 14.40
C LYS A 78 0.41 6.54 13.37
N ALA A 79 0.23 6.22 12.09
CA ALA A 79 0.14 7.24 11.04
C ALA A 79 -1.11 8.12 11.22
N TYR A 80 -2.24 7.53 11.59
CA TYR A 80 -3.49 8.24 11.87
C TYR A 80 -3.37 9.17 13.08
N GLU A 81 -2.80 8.70 14.18
CA GLU A 81 -2.59 9.51 15.40
C GLU A 81 -1.71 10.74 15.09
N ILE A 82 -0.59 10.54 14.39
CA ILE A 82 0.29 11.64 13.97
C ILE A 82 -0.43 12.62 13.04
N ALA A 83 -1.27 12.12 12.14
CA ALA A 83 -2.02 12.96 11.21
C ALA A 83 -3.09 13.80 11.92
N LYS A 84 -3.63 13.35 13.06
CA LYS A 84 -4.60 14.12 13.85
C LYS A 84 -3.97 15.25 14.67
N GLU A 85 -2.70 15.13 15.02
CA GLU A 85 -1.97 16.14 15.80
C GLU A 85 -1.56 17.37 14.97
N LYS A 86 -1.71 17.30 13.64
CA LYS A 86 -1.31 18.34 12.69
C LYS A 86 -2.50 18.87 11.90
#